data_AF-A0A2M8FH47-F1
#
_entry.id   AF-A0A2M8FH47-F1
#
_cell.length_a   1.000
_cell.length_b   1.000
_cell.length_c   1.000
_cell.angle_alpha   90.00
_cell.angle_beta   90.00
_cell.angle_gamma   90.00
#
_symmetry.space_group_name_H-M   'P 1'
#
loop_
_entity.id
_entity.type
_entity.pdbx_description
1 polymer ?
#
loop_
_entity_poly.entity_id
_entity_poly.type
_entity_poly.pdbx_seq_one_letter_code
_entity_poly.pdbx_strand_id
1 'polypeptide(L)'
;NTAIAKEVVSVANELGCSAGNAALNWIRKQNGTIIPIVGARKVEQIKDNLNCLNFDLTGEQMIRLNEISKIDLGFPHDFLTSDIVKEVVFGGTKDNIQF
;
A
#
# COMPACT_ATOMS: atom_id res chain seq x y z
N ASN A 1 1.40 12.70 8.42
CA ASN A 1 1.43 11.28 8.80
C ASN A 1 0.29 10.89 9.76
N THR A 2 -0.01 11.67 10.81
CA THR A 2 -1.13 11.37 11.73
C THR A 2 -2.51 11.28 11.07
N ALA A 3 -2.73 11.94 9.93
CA ALA A 3 -3.97 11.83 9.16
C ALA A 3 -4.21 10.41 8.62
N ILE A 4 -3.18 9.75 8.08
CA ILE A 4 -3.27 8.38 7.56
C ILE A 4 -3.64 7.41 8.70
N ALA A 5 -2.96 7.53 9.84
CA ALA A 5 -3.25 6.70 11.01
C ALA A 5 -4.69 6.88 11.50
N LYS A 6 -5.22 8.12 11.49
CA LYS A 6 -6.63 8.38 11.84
C LYS A 6 -7.59 7.72 10.86
N GLU A 7 -7.30 7.77 9.56
CA GLU A 7 -8.14 7.13 8.55
C GLU A 7 -8.17 5.61 8.69
N VAL A 8 -7.00 4.99 8.93
CA VAL A 8 -6.90 3.55 9.23
C VAL A 8 -7.75 3.19 10.45
N VAL A 9 -7.70 4.00 11.52
CA VAL A 9 -8.53 3.80 12.72
C VAL A 9 -10.02 3.95 12.40
N SER A 10 -10.41 4.93 11.58
CA SER A 10 -11.81 5.10 11.15
C SER A 10 -12.32 3.86 10.42
N VAL A 11 -11.58 3.39 9.41
CA VAL A 11 -11.94 2.19 8.64
C VAL A 11 -11.96 0.94 9.54
N ALA A 12 -11.02 0.81 10.47
CA ALA A 12 -11.00 -0.30 11.42
C ALA A 12 -12.25 -0.31 12.32
N ASN A 13 -12.70 0.86 12.78
CA ASN A 13 -13.92 1.00 13.57
C ASN A 13 -15.17 0.62 12.76
N GLU A 14 -15.26 1.03 11.49
CA GLU A 14 -16.35 0.64 10.57
C GLU A 14 -16.44 -0.89 10.38
N LEU A 15 -15.30 -1.58 10.41
CA LEU A 15 -15.20 -3.03 10.23
C LEU A 15 -15.21 -3.83 11.54
N GLY A 16 -15.17 -3.15 12.70
CA GLY A 16 -15.07 -3.81 14.01
C GLY A 16 -13.77 -4.59 14.20
N CYS A 17 -12.66 -4.17 13.58
CA CYS A 17 -11.35 -4.84 13.68
C CYS A 17 -10.27 -3.91 14.26
N SER A 18 -9.06 -4.44 14.48
CA SER A 18 -7.93 -3.61 14.93
C SER A 18 -7.38 -2.75 13.77
N ALA A 19 -6.75 -1.62 14.09
CA ALA A 19 -6.09 -0.79 13.09
C ALA A 19 -4.97 -1.55 12.35
N GLY A 20 -4.28 -2.46 13.04
CA GLY A 20 -3.28 -3.35 12.44
C GLY A 20 -3.92 -4.26 11.39
N ASN A 21 -5.09 -4.81 11.69
CA ASN A 21 -5.84 -5.65 10.75
C ASN A 21 -6.25 -4.89 9.50
N ALA A 22 -6.83 -3.70 9.64
CA ALA A 22 -7.22 -2.87 8.51
C ALA A 22 -6.02 -2.52 7.62
N ALA A 23 -4.89 -2.13 8.22
CA ALA A 23 -3.66 -1.81 7.50
C ALA A 23 -3.06 -3.03 6.79
N LEU A 24 -3.02 -4.19 7.45
CA LEU A 24 -2.50 -5.42 6.86
C LEU A 24 -3.39 -5.96 5.73
N ASN A 25 -4.71 -5.83 5.85
CA ASN A 25 -5.63 -6.16 4.75
C ASN A 25 -5.39 -5.24 3.56
N TRP A 26 -5.27 -3.93 3.80
CA TRP A 26 -5.01 -2.92 2.78
C TRP A 26 -3.71 -3.17 2.01
N ILE A 27 -2.58 -3.32 2.71
CA ILE A 27 -1.25 -3.40 2.07
C ILE A 27 -1.12 -4.68 1.22
N ARG A 28 -1.72 -5.80 1.65
CA ARG A 28 -1.70 -7.08 0.92
C ARG A 28 -2.46 -7.01 -0.42
N LYS A 29 -3.36 -6.05 -0.56
CA LYS A 29 -4.18 -5.84 -1.77
C LYS A 29 -3.66 -4.75 -2.69
N GLN A 30 -2.54 -4.11 -2.35
CA GLN A 30 -1.90 -3.16 -3.25
C GLN A 30 -1.33 -3.88 -4.48
N ASN A 31 -1.02 -3.10 -5.52
CA ASN A 31 -0.55 -3.65 -6.79
C ASN A 31 0.75 -4.47 -6.62
N GLY A 32 0.81 -5.63 -7.27
CA GLY A 32 1.88 -6.61 -7.15
C GLY A 32 1.63 -7.69 -6.08
N THR A 33 2.52 -8.66 -5.98
CA THR A 33 2.45 -9.68 -4.92
C THR A 33 3.14 -9.13 -3.67
N ILE A 34 2.36 -8.76 -2.66
CA ILE A 34 2.87 -8.21 -1.40
C ILE A 34 2.67 -9.22 -0.27
N ILE A 35 3.78 -9.60 0.37
CA ILE A 35 3.82 -10.48 1.54
C ILE A 35 4.41 -9.67 2.70
N PRO A 36 3.58 -9.07 3.58
CA PRO A 36 4.07 -8.26 4.68
C PRO A 36 4.85 -9.10 5.69
N ILE A 37 6.00 -8.58 6.12
CA ILE A 37 6.74 -9.13 7.26
C ILE A 37 6.07 -8.61 8.53
N VAL A 38 5.39 -9.49 9.26
CA VAL A 38 4.67 -9.14 10.49
C VAL A 38 5.56 -9.31 11.73
N GLY A 39 5.77 -8.21 12.46
CA GLY A 39 6.47 -8.23 13.74
C GLY A 39 5.50 -8.41 14.93
N ALA A 40 5.84 -9.28 15.87
CA ALA A 40 5.11 -9.46 17.13
C ALA A 40 6.04 -9.94 18.24
N ARG A 41 5.73 -9.56 19.49
CA ARG A 41 6.43 -10.01 20.70
C ARG A 41 5.60 -10.96 21.55
N LYS A 42 4.31 -11.07 21.26
CA LYS A 42 3.34 -11.92 21.96
C LYS A 42 2.50 -12.69 20.96
N VAL A 43 2.03 -13.88 21.36
CA VAL A 43 1.24 -14.77 20.49
C VAL A 43 -0.09 -14.10 20.10
N GLU A 44 -0.69 -13.32 20.98
CA GLU A 44 -1.95 -12.61 20.74
C GLU A 44 -1.81 -11.61 19.60
N GLN A 45 -0.64 -10.97 19.44
CA GLN A 45 -0.37 -10.03 18.35
C GLN A 45 -0.24 -10.75 17.01
N ILE A 46 0.36 -11.94 16.99
CA ILE A 46 0.38 -12.78 15.77
C ILE A 46 -1.04 -13.16 15.37
N LYS A 47 -1.86 -13.61 16.33
CA LYS A 47 -3.26 -13.96 16.07
C LYS A 47 -4.06 -12.77 15.54
N ASP A 48 -3.88 -11.59 16.14
CA ASP A 48 -4.52 -10.36 15.67
C ASP A 48 -4.08 -10.01 14.25
N ASN A 49 -2.78 -10.00 13.96
CA ASN A 49 -2.26 -9.75 12.61
C ASN A 49 -2.86 -10.70 11.57
N LEU A 50 -3.00 -12.00 11.89
CA LEU A 50 -3.58 -13.00 10.98
C LEU A 50 -5.09 -12.83 10.78
N ASN A 51 -5.80 -12.22 11.72
CA ASN A 51 -7.23 -11.92 11.54
C ASN A 51 -7.48 -10.94 10.38
N CYS A 52 -6.45 -10.26 9.84
CA CYS A 52 -6.57 -9.45 8.63
C CYS A 52 -7.01 -10.25 7.39
N LEU A 53 -6.92 -11.58 7.44
CA LEU A 53 -7.29 -12.48 6.35
C LEU A 53 -8.79 -12.83 6.33
N ASN A 54 -9.53 -12.51 7.39
CA ASN A 54 -10.89 -13.00 7.61
C ASN A 54 -11.99 -12.04 7.13
N PHE A 55 -11.63 -10.92 6.53
CA PHE A 55 -12.55 -9.91 6.02
C PHE A 55 -11.95 -9.20 4.82
N ASP A 56 -12.75 -8.38 4.14
CA ASP A 56 -12.32 -7.56 3.02
C ASP A 56 -12.70 -6.11 3.26
N LEU A 57 -11.79 -5.18 2.93
CA LEU A 57 -12.13 -3.77 2.80
C LEU A 57 -13.15 -3.59 1.66
N THR A 58 -14.14 -2.73 1.86
CA THR A 58 -15.03 -2.31 0.78
C THR A 58 -14.25 -1.51 -0.27
N GLY A 59 -14.80 -1.40 -1.48
CA GLY A 59 -14.18 -0.58 -2.53
C GLY A 59 -13.98 0.88 -2.10
N GLU A 60 -14.95 1.45 -1.37
CA GLU A 60 -14.86 2.81 -0.84
C GLU A 60 -13.75 2.95 0.21
N GLN A 61 -13.66 2.00 1.16
CA GLN A 61 -12.60 2.00 2.18
C GLN A 61 -11.21 1.85 1.53
N MET A 62 -11.09 1.00 0.51
CA MET A 62 -9.86 0.85 -0.26
C MET A 62 -9.46 2.16 -0.95
N ILE A 63 -10.40 2.84 -1.61
CA ILE A 63 -10.15 4.14 -2.25
C ILE A 63 -9.69 5.16 -1.22
N ARG A 64 -10.40 5.30 -0.08
CA ARG A 64 -10.05 6.25 0.99
C ARG A 64 -8.62 6.04 1.49
N LEU A 65 -8.25 4.80 1.78
CA LEU A 65 -6.91 4.46 2.26
C LEU A 65 -5.84 4.66 1.17
N ASN A 66 -6.14 4.36 -0.09
CA ASN A 66 -5.23 4.62 -1.20
C ASN A 66 -4.97 6.13 -1.38
N GLU A 67 -6.02 6.94 -1.44
CA GLU A 67 -5.89 8.38 -1.68
C GLU A 67 -5.12 9.08 -0.56
N ILE A 68 -5.44 8.79 0.71
CA ILE A 68 -4.77 9.47 1.83
C ILE A 68 -3.30 9.03 2.00
N SER A 69 -2.96 7.84 1.54
CA SER A 69 -1.59 7.29 1.63
C SER A 69 -0.72 7.61 0.42
N LYS A 70 -1.28 8.19 -0.65
CA LYS A 70 -0.50 8.64 -1.81
C LYS A 70 0.58 9.62 -1.35
N ILE A 71 1.80 9.34 -1.78
CA ILE A 71 2.93 10.25 -1.64
C ILE A 71 3.25 10.83 -3.01
N ASP A 72 3.62 12.10 -3.02
CA ASP A 72 4.31 12.68 -4.17
C ASP A 72 5.77 12.19 -4.12
N LEU A 73 6.18 11.46 -5.15
CA LEU A 73 7.55 10.95 -5.25
C LEU A 73 8.52 12.08 -5.62
N GLY A 74 8.06 13.13 -6.29
CA GLY A 74 8.84 14.30 -6.66
C GLY A 74 10.14 13.96 -7.42
N PHE A 75 11.13 14.83 -7.28
CA PHE A 75 12.48 14.58 -7.81
C PHE A 75 13.25 13.56 -6.94
N PRO A 76 14.00 12.60 -7.54
CA PRO A 76 14.28 12.44 -8.97
C PRO A 76 13.28 11.55 -9.71
N HIS A 77 12.25 11.02 -9.06
CA HIS A 77 11.33 10.05 -9.65
C HIS A 77 10.57 10.63 -10.86
N ASP A 78 10.07 11.86 -10.77
CA ASP A 78 9.38 12.53 -11.87
C ASP A 78 10.33 12.81 -13.05
N PHE A 79 11.56 13.23 -12.74
CA PHE A 79 12.59 13.46 -13.75
C PHE A 79 12.95 12.15 -14.48
N LEU A 80 13.20 11.07 -13.74
CA LEU A 80 13.54 9.76 -14.28
C LEU A 80 12.38 9.12 -15.07
N THR A 81 11.13 9.50 -14.76
CA THR A 81 9.95 9.03 -15.48
C THR A 81 9.58 9.90 -16.68
N SER A 82 10.25 11.04 -16.90
CA SER A 82 10.04 11.89 -18.09
C SER A 82 10.43 11.19 -19.39
N ASP A 83 9.76 11.55 -20.49
CA ASP A 83 9.95 10.90 -21.79
C ASP A 83 11.38 11.10 -22.33
N ILE A 84 11.92 12.32 -22.19
CA ILE A 84 13.30 12.65 -22.60
C ILE A 84 14.31 11.76 -21.87
N VAL A 85 14.16 11.59 -20.55
CA VAL A 85 15.11 10.80 -19.76
C VAL A 85 14.99 9.31 -20.09
N LYS A 86 13.78 8.79 -20.28
CA LYS A 86 13.57 7.41 -20.74
C LYS A 86 14.20 7.20 -22.13
N GLU A 87 14.04 8.13 -23.05
CA GLU A 87 14.60 8.03 -24.40
C GLU A 87 16.14 7.97 -24.38
N VAL A 88 16.77 8.85 -23.59
CA VAL A 88 18.24 8.88 -23.45
C VAL A 88 18.76 7.62 -22.76
N VAL A 89 18.14 7.19 -21.66
CA VAL A 89 18.62 6.04 -20.87
C VAL A 89 18.44 4.71 -21.61
N PHE A 90 17.32 4.55 -22.32
CA PHE A 90 17.01 3.32 -23.05
C PHE A 90 17.34 3.40 -24.55
N GLY A 91 17.98 4.48 -25.02
CA GLY A 91 18.31 4.68 -26.44
C GLY A 91 17.10 4.58 -27.38
N GLY A 92 15.92 4.99 -26.91
CA GLY A 92 14.65 4.87 -27.64
C GLY A 92 14.08 3.44 -27.74
N THR A 93 14.68 2.42 -27.11
CA THR A 93 14.25 1.02 -27.25
C THR A 93 13.46 0.49 -26.06
N LYS A 94 12.98 1.34 -25.15
CA LYS A 94 12.32 0.91 -23.90
C LYS A 94 11.17 -0.07 -24.15
N ASP A 95 10.32 0.21 -25.14
CA ASP A 95 9.14 -0.60 -25.44
C ASP A 95 9.48 -1.96 -26.06
N ASN A 96 10.73 -2.16 -26.50
CA ASN A 96 11.24 -3.42 -27.03
C ASN A 96 11.83 -4.34 -25.95
N ILE A 97 11.91 -3.88 -24.69
CA ILE A 97 12.47 -4.65 -23.57
C ILE A 97 11.31 -5.41 -22.90
N GLN A 98 11.28 -6.73 -23.07
CA GLN A 98 10.36 -7.61 -22.34
C GLN A 98 10.97 -7.98 -20.98
N PHE A 99 10.18 -7.86 -19.92
CA PHE A 99 10.48 -8.31 -18.56
C PHE A 99 9.63 -9.54 -18.20
#